data_AF-A0A4S0JJ47-F1
#
_entry.id   AF-A0A4S0JJ47-F1
#
_cell.length_a   1.000
_cell.length_b   1.000
_cell.length_c   1.000
_cell.angle_alpha   90.00
_cell.angle_beta   90.00
_cell.angle_gamma   90.00
#
_symmetry.space_group_name_H-M   'P 1'
#
loop_
_entity.id
_entity.type
_entity.pdbx_description
1 polymer ?
#
loop_
_entity_poly.entity_id
_entity_poly.type
_entity_poly.pdbx_seq_one_letter_code
_entity_poly.pdbx_strand_id
1 'polypeptide(L)'
;PGASLDGVNGEIASLKSEIADMREAGNNNGASAKVDGLSSALDQVKSDVAALKSAVEKGGAGDNAGLAALGDKVKQIETAVAALGKAGSAAPVDLGPLNEKMAGL
;
A
#
# COMPACT_ATOMS: atom_id res chain seq x y z
N PRO A 1 3.41 -25.87 0.26
CA PRO A 1 2.05 -25.90 -0.31
C PRO A 1 1.45 -24.48 -0.33
N GLY A 2 1.43 -23.81 -1.48
CA GLY A 2 0.81 -22.50 -1.61
C GLY A 2 -0.71 -22.63 -1.64
N ALA A 3 -1.42 -21.86 -0.81
CA ALA A 3 -2.88 -21.78 -0.86
C ALA A 3 -3.30 -21.25 -2.24
N SER A 4 -4.15 -21.99 -2.95
CA SER A 4 -4.72 -21.53 -4.22
C SER A 4 -5.68 -20.37 -3.95
N LEU A 5 -5.71 -19.38 -4.86
CA LEU A 5 -6.60 -18.21 -4.72
C LEU A 5 -8.08 -18.59 -4.59
N ASP A 6 -8.48 -19.70 -5.22
CA ASP A 6 -9.84 -20.23 -5.09
C ASP A 6 -10.10 -20.86 -3.71
N GLY A 7 -9.08 -21.47 -3.09
CA GLY A 7 -9.13 -21.94 -1.70
C GLY A 7 -9.31 -20.78 -0.72
N VAL A 8 -8.53 -19.70 -0.90
CA VAL A 8 -8.63 -18.48 -0.09
C VAL A 8 -10.01 -17.82 -0.23
N ASN A 9 -10.58 -17.79 -1.44
CA ASN A 9 -11.94 -17.25 -1.64
C ASN A 9 -13.02 -18.11 -0.95
N GLY A 10 -12.82 -19.43 -0.86
CA GLY A 10 -13.67 -20.33 -0.07
C GLY A 10 -13.59 -20.04 1.43
N GLU A 11 -12.38 -19.86 1.97
CA GLU A 11 -12.17 -19.51 3.37
C GLU A 11 -12.79 -18.14 3.74
N ILE A 12 -12.67 -17.14 2.85
CA ILE A 12 -13.34 -15.83 3.00
C ILE A 12 -14.86 -15.99 3.07
N ALA A 13 -15.45 -16.86 2.25
CA ALA A 13 -16.88 -17.09 2.25
C ALA A 13 -17.35 -17.75 3.57
N SER A 14 -16.60 -18.73 4.07
CA SER A 14 -16.88 -19.35 5.38
C SER A 14 -16.81 -18.34 6.52
N LEU A 15 -15.76 -17.51 6.55
CA LEU A 15 -15.61 -16.46 7.56
C LEU A 15 -16.74 -15.42 7.52
N LYS A 16 -17.25 -15.08 6.32
CA LYS A 16 -18.43 -14.20 6.19
C LYS A 16 -19.68 -14.80 6.83
N SER A 17 -19.88 -16.10 6.68
CA SER A 17 -21.00 -16.81 7.30
C SER A 17 -20.88 -16.78 8.82
N GLU A 18 -19.72 -17.11 9.36
CA GLU A 18 -19.49 -17.11 10.82
C GLU A 18 -19.69 -15.71 11.44
N ILE A 19 -19.28 -14.65 10.72
CA ILE A 19 -19.53 -13.26 11.13
C ILE A 19 -21.02 -12.95 11.18
N ALA A 20 -21.80 -13.39 10.17
CA ALA A 20 -23.24 -13.19 10.15
C ALA A 20 -23.91 -13.91 11.34
N ASP A 21 -23.54 -15.16 11.59
CA ASP A 21 -24.03 -15.94 12.72
C ASP A 21 -23.70 -15.28 14.07
N MET A 22 -22.50 -14.67 14.18
CA MET A 22 -22.11 -13.89 15.35
C MET A 22 -22.90 -12.59 15.52
N ARG A 23 -23.33 -11.91 14.43
CA ARG A 23 -24.22 -10.73 14.52
C ARG A 23 -25.57 -11.14 15.10
N GLU A 24 -26.10 -12.26 14.64
CA GLU A 24 -27.40 -12.77 15.10
C GLU A 24 -27.35 -13.25 16.57
N ALA A 25 -26.21 -13.80 17.00
CA ALA A 25 -26.01 -14.26 18.37
C ALA A 25 -25.74 -13.12 19.39
N GLY A 26 -25.29 -11.94 18.95
CA GLY A 26 -24.75 -10.89 19.82
C GLY A 26 -25.64 -9.66 20.02
N ASN A 27 -26.51 -9.66 21.04
CA ASN A 27 -27.40 -8.52 21.36
C ASN A 27 -26.72 -7.39 22.20
N ASN A 28 -25.42 -7.14 22.01
CA ASN A 28 -24.68 -6.08 22.72
C ASN A 28 -24.13 -5.05 21.70
N ASN A 29 -24.49 -3.77 21.84
CA ASN A 29 -24.13 -2.69 20.90
C ASN A 29 -22.63 -2.62 20.55
N GLY A 30 -21.74 -2.93 21.49
CA GLY A 30 -20.29 -2.94 21.25
C GLY A 30 -19.79 -4.14 20.44
N ALA A 31 -20.49 -5.28 20.51
CA ALA A 31 -20.21 -6.44 19.67
C ALA A 31 -20.69 -6.20 18.24
N SER A 32 -21.89 -5.65 18.07
CA SER A 32 -22.45 -5.32 16.75
C SER A 32 -21.54 -4.40 15.92
N ALA A 33 -21.03 -3.30 16.52
CA ALA A 33 -20.09 -2.40 15.84
C ALA A 33 -18.75 -3.05 15.45
N LYS A 34 -18.23 -3.97 16.27
CA LYS A 34 -17.01 -4.74 15.96
C LYS A 34 -17.26 -5.72 14.82
N VAL A 35 -18.43 -6.36 14.79
CA VAL A 35 -18.78 -7.33 13.76
C VAL A 35 -19.06 -6.63 12.42
N ASP A 36 -19.67 -5.44 12.42
CA ASP A 36 -19.83 -4.60 11.23
C ASP A 36 -18.46 -4.14 10.67
N GLY A 37 -17.53 -3.76 11.56
CA GLY A 37 -16.15 -3.44 11.17
C GLY A 37 -15.40 -4.64 10.58
N LEU A 38 -15.59 -5.83 11.16
CA LEU A 38 -15.01 -7.07 10.64
C LEU A 38 -15.62 -7.46 9.29
N SER A 39 -16.93 -7.31 9.10
CA SER A 39 -17.59 -7.52 7.80
C SER A 39 -17.00 -6.61 6.72
N SER A 40 -16.82 -5.33 7.04
CA SER A 40 -16.24 -4.34 6.11
C SER A 40 -14.80 -4.69 5.74
N ALA A 41 -13.98 -5.12 6.71
CA ALA A 41 -12.62 -5.59 6.44
C ALA A 41 -12.60 -6.83 5.54
N LEU A 42 -13.56 -7.74 5.71
CA LEU A 42 -13.66 -8.95 4.91
C LEU A 42 -14.18 -8.68 3.48
N ASP A 43 -15.03 -7.67 3.31
CA ASP A 43 -15.40 -7.13 1.99
C ASP A 43 -14.18 -6.56 1.26
N GLN A 44 -13.33 -5.81 1.96
CA GLN A 44 -12.09 -5.29 1.40
C GLN A 44 -11.14 -6.41 0.97
N VAL A 45 -10.92 -7.42 1.82
CA VAL A 45 -10.08 -8.58 1.48
C VAL A 45 -10.61 -9.31 0.24
N LYS A 46 -11.93 -9.49 0.11
CA LYS A 46 -12.54 -10.10 -1.08
C LYS A 46 -12.26 -9.27 -2.34
N SER A 47 -12.35 -7.95 -2.24
CA SER A 47 -12.03 -7.03 -3.34
C SER A 47 -10.55 -7.15 -3.75
N ASP A 48 -9.64 -7.17 -2.77
CA ASP A 48 -8.20 -7.26 -3.00
C ASP A 48 -7.81 -8.61 -3.63
N VAL A 49 -8.45 -9.71 -3.22
CA VAL A 49 -8.26 -11.03 -3.83
C VAL A 49 -8.78 -11.06 -5.26
N ALA A 50 -9.92 -10.43 -5.55
CA ALA A 50 -10.43 -10.33 -6.91
C ALA A 50 -9.52 -9.48 -7.80
N ALA A 51 -8.97 -8.38 -7.27
CA ALA A 51 -7.98 -7.55 -7.97
C ALA A 51 -6.69 -8.33 -8.24
N LEU A 52 -6.20 -9.10 -7.26
CA LEU A 52 -5.03 -9.97 -7.41
C LEU A 52 -5.27 -11.06 -8.45
N LYS A 53 -6.43 -11.73 -8.42
CA LYS A 53 -6.82 -12.73 -9.43
C LYS A 53 -6.88 -12.09 -10.82
N SER A 54 -7.44 -10.89 -10.94
CA SER A 54 -7.46 -10.16 -12.19
C SER A 54 -6.06 -9.78 -12.67
N ALA A 55 -5.13 -9.41 -11.77
CA ALA A 55 -3.74 -9.13 -12.12
C ALA A 55 -3.00 -10.39 -12.59
N VAL A 56 -3.28 -11.54 -11.98
CA VAL A 56 -2.75 -12.84 -12.41
C VAL A 56 -3.32 -13.25 -13.77
N GLU A 57 -4.63 -13.09 -13.99
CA GLU A 57 -5.30 -13.42 -15.26
C GLU A 57 -4.92 -12.48 -16.42
N LYS A 58 -4.64 -11.20 -16.12
CA LYS A 58 -4.24 -10.19 -17.10
C LYS A 58 -2.75 -10.26 -17.51
N GLY A 59 -1.98 -11.21 -16.97
CA GLY A 59 -0.59 -11.40 -17.39
C GLY A 59 0.40 -11.79 -16.30
N GLY A 60 0.00 -12.62 -15.34
CA GLY A 60 0.90 -13.31 -14.40
C GLY A 60 1.82 -14.36 -15.03
N ALA A 61 2.05 -14.28 -16.35
CA ALA A 61 3.07 -15.01 -17.10
C ALA A 61 3.69 -14.05 -18.13
N GLY A 62 4.70 -13.31 -17.69
CA GLY A 62 5.45 -12.41 -18.56
C GLY A 62 6.35 -11.54 -17.71
N ASP A 63 7.45 -12.13 -17.23
CA ASP A 63 8.52 -11.44 -16.49
C ASP A 63 8.87 -10.07 -17.08
N ASN A 64 8.65 -9.85 -18.38
CA ASN A 64 8.94 -8.62 -19.08
C ASN A 64 8.03 -7.41 -18.73
N ALA A 65 6.74 -7.61 -18.37
CA ALA A 65 5.85 -6.49 -18.02
C ALA A 65 6.09 -6.02 -16.57
N GLY A 66 6.27 -6.98 -15.66
CA GLY A 66 6.70 -6.69 -14.28
C GLY A 66 8.11 -6.09 -14.25
N LEU A 67 9.03 -6.60 -15.07
CA LEU A 67 10.38 -6.05 -15.23
C LEU A 67 10.39 -4.67 -15.90
N ALA A 68 9.53 -4.41 -16.88
CA ALA A 68 9.37 -3.09 -17.47
C ALA A 68 8.85 -2.09 -16.43
N ALA A 69 7.81 -2.45 -15.68
CA ALA A 69 7.28 -1.61 -14.60
C ALA A 69 8.31 -1.39 -13.48
N LEU A 70 9.11 -2.41 -13.15
CA LEU A 70 10.21 -2.29 -12.19
C LEU A 70 11.34 -1.39 -12.73
N GLY A 71 11.69 -1.52 -14.01
CA GLY A 71 12.65 -0.65 -14.70
C GLY A 71 12.21 0.81 -14.75
N ASP A 72 10.92 1.06 -14.96
CA ASP A 72 10.35 2.42 -14.92
C ASP A 72 10.41 3.01 -13.50
N LYS A 73 10.10 2.21 -12.47
CA LYS A 73 10.25 2.64 -11.07
C LYS A 73 11.70 2.93 -10.70
N VAL A 74 12.66 2.13 -11.16
CA VAL A 74 14.09 2.36 -10.93
C VAL A 74 14.52 3.69 -11.55
N LYS A 75 14.15 3.98 -12.80
CA LYS A 75 14.45 5.28 -13.45
C LYS A 75 13.85 6.48 -12.72
N GLN A 76 12.62 6.33 -12.21
CA GLN A 76 11.98 7.38 -11.40
C GLN A 76 12.76 7.64 -10.10
N ILE A 77 13.22 6.58 -9.42
CA ILE A 77 14.03 6.69 -8.21
C ILE A 77 15.38 7.35 -8.53
N GLU A 78 16.08 6.93 -9.60
CA GLU A 78 17.34 7.54 -10.03
C GLU A 78 17.17 9.03 -10.33
N THR A 79 16.07 9.41 -10.98
CA THR A 79 15.73 10.82 -11.26
C THR A 79 15.49 11.60 -9.97
N ALA A 80 14.73 11.04 -9.02
CA ALA A 80 14.48 11.67 -7.74
C ALA A 80 15.77 11.81 -6.91
N VAL A 81 16.64 10.80 -6.92
CA VAL A 81 17.94 10.81 -6.25
C VAL A 81 18.88 11.83 -6.90
N ALA A 82 18.92 11.94 -8.23
CA ALA A 82 19.70 12.95 -8.92
C ALA A 82 19.20 14.37 -8.62
N ALA A 83 17.87 14.55 -8.51
CA ALA A 83 17.27 15.81 -8.09
C ALA A 83 17.61 16.15 -6.64
N LEU A 84 17.58 15.16 -5.73
CA LEU A 84 18.04 15.30 -4.33
C LEU A 84 19.54 15.61 -4.25
N GLY A 85 20.36 14.97 -5.08
CA GLY A 85 21.80 15.25 -5.17
C GLY A 85 22.10 16.65 -5.70
N LYS A 86 21.32 17.15 -6.67
CA LYS A 86 21.38 18.54 -7.15
C LYS A 86 20.86 19.53 -6.10
N ALA A 87 19.80 19.19 -5.38
CA ALA A 87 19.26 20.00 -4.29
C ALA A 87 20.23 20.04 -3.09
N GLY A 88 20.91 18.92 -2.80
CA GLY A 88 21.98 18.82 -1.80
C GLY A 88 23.33 19.38 -2.27
N SER A 89 23.49 19.58 -3.58
CA SER A 89 24.60 20.31 -4.20
C SER A 89 24.27 21.79 -4.45
N ALA A 90 23.20 22.31 -3.81
CA ALA A 90 23.07 23.76 -3.66
C ALA A 90 24.38 24.27 -3.04
N ALA A 91 24.96 25.29 -3.67
CA ALA A 91 26.25 25.84 -3.29
C ALA A 91 26.31 26.11 -1.77
N PRO A 92 27.50 25.97 -1.14
CA PRO A 92 27.68 26.36 0.26
C PRO A 92 27.03 27.73 0.48
N VAL A 93 26.16 27.83 1.48
CA VAL A 93 25.47 29.09 1.78
C VAL A 93 26.55 30.12 2.12
N ASP A 94 26.67 31.17 1.30
CA ASP A 94 27.61 32.26 1.57
C ASP A 94 27.05 33.13 2.71
N LEU A 95 27.61 32.90 3.90
CA LEU A 95 27.25 33.62 5.13
C LEU A 95 28.07 34.91 5.31
N GLY A 96 28.93 35.29 4.36
CA GLY A 96 29.73 36.51 4.40
C GLY A 96 28.89 37.78 4.66
N PRO A 97 27.81 38.03 3.88
CA PRO A 97 26.95 39.21 4.08
C PRO A 97 26.23 39.25 5.44
N LEU A 98 25.96 38.08 6.05
CA LEU A 98 25.36 38.01 7.38
C LEU A 98 26.39 38.37 8.45
N ASN A 99 27.64 37.90 8.29
CA ASN A 99 28.73 38.17 9.21
C ASN A 99 29.12 39.66 9.22
N GLU A 100 29.07 40.32 8.06
CA GLU A 100 29.28 41.78 7.94
C GLU A 100 28.17 42.59 8.65
N LYS A 101 26.92 42.15 8.55
CA LYS A 101 25.80 42.78 9.28
C LYS A 101 25.90 42.63 10.80
N MET A 102 26.48 41.54 11.30
CA MET A 102 26.72 41.37 12.74
C MET A 102 27.92 42.18 13.24
N ALA A 103 28.98 42.30 12.43
CA ALA A 103 30.17 43.09 12.79
C ALA A 103 29.93 44.61 12.73
N GLY A 104 28.88 45.05 12.04
CA GLY A 104 28.46 46.45 11.95
C GLY A 104 27.40 46.88 12.98
N LEU A 105 27.01 46.00 13.91
CA LEU A 105 26.16 46.29 15.08
C LEU A 105 27.04 46.37 16.34
#